data_AF-A0A368GCP6-F1
#
_entry.id   AF-A0A368GCP6-F1
#
_cell.length_a   1.000
_cell.length_b   1.000
_cell.length_c   1.000
_cell.angle_alpha   90.00
_cell.angle_beta   90.00
_cell.angle_gamma   90.00
#
_symmetry.space_group_name_H-M   'P 1'
#
loop_
_entity.id
_entity.type
_entity.pdbx_description
1 polymer ?
#
loop_
_entity_poly.entity_id
_entity_poly.type
_entity_poly.pdbx_seq_one_letter_code
_entity_poly.pdbx_strand_id
1 'polypeptide(L)'
;MQAYLTLLLLAVQSLTAQAWKCGIGPVSSTISYIIALPSDVMGIDRCCIEHDALVDGLHLERKEADRIFCECLASKDSWYVRNVVKPLFCTSVVLYTKWFDHGKAIENAHHPAENRTREQLQVEPSSVRDVERRV
;
A
#
# COMPACT_ATOMS: atom_id res chain seq x y z
N MET A 1 -31.00 -22.78 -18.94
CA MET A 1 -30.31 -23.38 -17.78
C MET A 1 -28.84 -22.95 -17.72
N GLN A 2 -28.01 -23.25 -18.71
CA GLN A 2 -26.56 -22.97 -18.67
C GLN A 2 -26.18 -21.48 -18.61
N ALA A 3 -26.86 -20.62 -19.39
CA ALA A 3 -26.63 -19.17 -19.37
C ALA A 3 -27.01 -18.50 -18.03
N TYR A 4 -28.05 -19.01 -17.37
CA TYR A 4 -28.44 -18.55 -16.03
C TYR A 4 -27.41 -18.96 -14.99
N LEU A 5 -26.87 -20.18 -15.09
CA LEU A 5 -25.82 -20.66 -14.19
C LEU A 5 -24.53 -19.83 -14.35
N THR A 6 -24.12 -19.52 -15.57
CA THR A 6 -22.96 -18.64 -15.83
C THR A 6 -23.19 -17.22 -15.34
N LEU A 7 -24.39 -16.67 -15.51
CA LEU A 7 -24.74 -15.34 -15.02
C LEU A 7 -24.77 -15.30 -13.48
N LEU A 8 -25.27 -16.36 -12.85
CA LEU A 8 -25.29 -16.50 -11.38
C LEU A 8 -23.87 -16.62 -10.83
N LEU A 9 -23.00 -17.41 -11.50
CA LEU A 9 -21.58 -17.51 -11.14
C LEU A 9 -20.87 -16.17 -11.26
N LEU A 10 -21.11 -15.41 -12.33
CA LEU A 10 -20.54 -14.07 -12.51
C LEU A 10 -21.06 -13.08 -11.47
N ALA A 11 -22.35 -13.12 -11.14
CA ALA A 11 -22.95 -12.27 -10.11
C ALA A 11 -22.41 -12.60 -8.70
N VAL A 12 -22.25 -13.89 -8.37
CA VAL A 12 -21.66 -14.35 -7.09
C VAL A 12 -20.19 -13.93 -7.01
N GLN A 13 -19.41 -14.11 -8.08
CA GLN A 13 -18.02 -13.63 -8.13
C GLN A 13 -17.93 -12.11 -7.94
N SER A 14 -18.91 -11.35 -8.46
CA SER A 14 -18.97 -9.89 -8.32
C SER A 14 -19.34 -9.46 -6.90
N LEU A 15 -20.15 -10.23 -6.17
CA LEU A 15 -20.52 -9.93 -4.79
C LEU A 15 -19.38 -10.25 -3.82
N THR A 16 -18.68 -11.37 -4.03
CA THR A 16 -17.50 -11.74 -3.23
C THR A 16 -16.33 -10.78 -3.47
N ALA A 17 -16.17 -10.28 -4.70
CA ALA A 17 -15.16 -9.26 -5.03
C ALA A 17 -15.46 -7.89 -4.38
N GLN A 18 -16.71 -7.58 -4.02
CA GLN A 18 -17.05 -6.32 -3.35
C GLN A 18 -16.64 -6.30 -1.86
N ALA A 19 -16.53 -7.48 -1.24
CA ALA A 19 -15.99 -7.60 0.12
C ALA A 19 -14.46 -7.67 0.14
N TRP A 20 -13.87 -8.27 -0.91
CA TRP A 20 -12.43 -8.43 -1.07
C TRP A 20 -11.69 -7.09 -1.12
N LYS A 21 -10.65 -6.94 -0.30
CA LYS A 21 -9.87 -5.71 -0.14
C LYS A 21 -8.50 -5.73 -0.79
N CYS A 22 -7.99 -6.89 -1.20
CA CYS A 22 -6.71 -6.90 -1.88
C CYS A 22 -6.84 -6.31 -3.30
N GLY A 23 -5.95 -5.38 -3.65
CA GLY A 23 -5.84 -4.80 -5.00
C GLY A 23 -6.29 -3.34 -5.08
N ILE A 24 -5.76 -2.64 -6.06
CA ILE A 24 -6.07 -1.24 -6.37
C ILE A 24 -7.04 -1.22 -7.56
N GLY A 25 -8.33 -1.16 -7.25
CA GLY A 25 -9.41 -1.13 -8.23
C GLY A 25 -9.80 -2.49 -8.84
N PRO A 26 -10.85 -2.52 -9.68
CA PRO A 26 -11.57 -3.76 -10.01
C PRO A 26 -10.73 -4.86 -10.66
N VAL A 27 -9.81 -4.48 -11.55
CA VAL A 27 -9.00 -5.43 -12.32
C VAL A 27 -7.99 -6.12 -11.40
N SER A 28 -7.21 -5.36 -10.65
CA SER A 28 -6.20 -5.93 -9.76
C SER A 28 -6.83 -6.65 -8.55
N SER A 29 -8.01 -6.22 -8.10
CA SER A 29 -8.81 -6.96 -7.11
C SER A 29 -9.26 -8.32 -7.63
N THR A 30 -9.73 -8.40 -8.88
CA THR A 30 -10.12 -9.68 -9.49
C THR A 30 -8.92 -10.62 -9.62
N ILE A 31 -7.78 -10.11 -10.10
CA ILE A 31 -6.57 -10.92 -10.26
C ILE A 31 -6.06 -11.44 -8.91
N SER A 32 -5.99 -10.57 -7.89
CA SER A 32 -5.53 -10.97 -6.56
C SER A 32 -6.48 -11.97 -5.90
N TYR A 33 -7.79 -11.82 -6.10
CA TYR A 33 -8.77 -12.81 -5.65
C TYR A 33 -8.53 -14.18 -6.28
N ILE A 34 -8.34 -14.24 -7.61
CA ILE A 34 -8.06 -15.50 -8.31
C ILE A 34 -6.79 -16.18 -7.79
N ILE A 35 -5.73 -15.40 -7.52
CA ILE A 35 -4.50 -15.93 -6.93
C ILE A 35 -4.75 -16.49 -5.53
N ALA A 36 -5.63 -15.87 -4.73
CA ALA A 36 -5.92 -16.31 -3.37
C ALA A 36 -6.84 -17.54 -3.29
N LEU A 37 -7.69 -17.80 -4.30
CA LEU A 37 -8.70 -18.87 -4.31
C LEU A 37 -8.23 -20.25 -3.85
N PRO A 38 -7.02 -20.74 -4.19
CA PRO A 38 -6.56 -22.06 -3.75
C PRO A 38 -6.14 -22.15 -2.27
N SER A 39 -6.35 -21.09 -1.48
CA SER A 39 -5.78 -20.93 -0.15
C SER A 39 -6.72 -20.22 0.84
N ASP A 40 -6.16 -19.76 1.97
CA ASP A 40 -6.90 -19.03 3.01
C ASP A 40 -7.26 -17.62 2.54
N VAL A 41 -8.33 -17.52 1.73
CA VAL A 41 -8.84 -16.27 1.18
C VAL A 41 -9.12 -15.26 2.30
N MET A 42 -9.79 -15.66 3.38
CA MET A 42 -10.12 -14.76 4.49
C MET A 42 -8.88 -14.26 5.22
N GLY A 43 -7.89 -15.13 5.45
CA GLY A 43 -6.65 -14.75 6.09
C GLY A 43 -5.80 -13.81 5.24
N ILE A 44 -5.80 -13.97 3.91
CA ILE A 44 -5.12 -13.05 2.98
C ILE A 44 -5.86 -11.71 2.94
N ASP A 45 -7.19 -11.72 2.84
CA ASP A 45 -8.03 -10.52 2.83
C ASP A 45 -7.79 -9.66 4.07
N ARG A 46 -7.69 -10.30 5.24
CA ARG A 46 -7.35 -9.60 6.49
C ARG A 46 -6.00 -8.88 6.40
N CYS A 47 -4.98 -9.49 5.81
CA CYS A 47 -3.68 -8.82 5.63
C CYS A 47 -3.83 -7.57 4.75
N CYS A 48 -4.69 -7.60 3.73
CA CYS A 48 -4.95 -6.46 2.86
C CYS A 48 -5.72 -5.35 3.58
N ILE A 49 -6.74 -5.70 4.37
CA ILE A 49 -7.47 -4.73 5.22
C ILE A 49 -6.51 -4.00 6.17
N GLU A 50 -5.60 -4.74 6.82
CA GLU A 50 -4.61 -4.16 7.73
C GLU A 50 -3.61 -3.27 6.99
N HIS A 51 -3.15 -3.67 5.80
CA HIS A 51 -2.27 -2.87 4.96
C HIS A 51 -2.92 -1.54 4.55
N ASP A 52 -4.15 -1.57 4.05
CA ASP A 52 -4.90 -0.38 3.67
C ASP A 52 -5.11 0.55 4.88
N ALA A 53 -5.45 -0.02 6.05
CA ALA A 53 -5.61 0.76 7.28
C ALA A 53 -4.31 1.44 7.74
N LEU A 54 -3.15 0.77 7.57
CA LEU A 54 -1.84 1.35 7.90
C LEU A 54 -1.49 2.52 6.97
N VAL A 55 -1.77 2.38 5.68
CA VAL A 55 -1.45 3.40 4.67
C VAL A 55 -2.44 4.58 4.74
N ASP A 56 -3.73 4.30 4.71
CA ASP A 56 -4.77 5.32 4.56
C ASP A 56 -5.25 5.88 5.91
N GLY A 57 -5.30 5.04 6.95
CA GLY A 57 -5.81 5.42 8.28
C GLY A 57 -4.74 5.97 9.21
N LEU A 58 -3.57 5.32 9.27
CA LEU A 58 -2.49 5.68 10.19
C LEU A 58 -1.36 6.49 9.53
N HIS A 59 -1.43 6.73 8.22
CA HIS A 59 -0.42 7.45 7.43
C HIS A 59 1.01 6.96 7.66
N LEU A 60 1.13 5.65 7.90
CA LEU A 60 2.42 5.01 8.11
C LEU A 60 3.16 4.94 6.77
N GLU A 61 4.49 5.04 6.82
CA GLU A 61 5.32 5.03 5.61
C GLU A 61 5.04 3.76 4.81
N ARG A 62 4.70 3.90 3.51
CA ARG A 62 4.25 2.77 2.70
C ARG A 62 5.22 1.59 2.70
N LYS A 63 6.53 1.86 2.73
CA LYS A 63 7.57 0.84 2.85
C LYS A 63 7.45 -0.01 4.12
N GLU A 64 7.09 0.61 5.23
CA GLU A 64 6.89 -0.09 6.50
C GLU A 64 5.54 -0.83 6.53
N ALA A 65 4.48 -0.25 5.95
CA ALA A 65 3.21 -0.94 5.76
C ALA A 65 3.39 -2.21 4.90
N ASP A 66 4.15 -2.12 3.81
CA ASP A 66 4.49 -3.24 2.95
C ASP A 66 5.26 -4.35 3.70
N ARG A 67 6.18 -3.97 4.61
CA ARG A 67 6.91 -4.93 5.46
C ARG A 67 5.95 -5.70 6.36
N ILE A 68 5.07 -4.99 7.08
CA ILE A 68 4.07 -5.58 7.98
C ILE A 68 3.13 -6.50 7.19
N PHE A 69 2.66 -6.06 6.03
CA PHE A 69 1.84 -6.86 5.13
C PHE A 69 2.53 -8.18 4.72
N CYS A 70 3.81 -8.11 4.34
CA CYS A 70 4.61 -9.28 3.98
C CYS A 70 4.85 -10.24 5.15
N GLU A 71 4.93 -9.73 6.38
CA GLU A 71 5.00 -10.53 7.60
C GLU A 71 3.67 -11.21 7.91
N CYS A 72 2.54 -10.51 7.71
CA CYS A 72 1.21 -11.09 7.84
C CYS A 72 1.04 -12.33 6.94
N LEU A 73 1.46 -12.23 5.66
CA LEU A 73 1.43 -13.38 4.75
C LEU A 73 2.43 -14.49 5.13
N ALA A 74 3.59 -14.13 5.68
CA ALA A 74 4.59 -15.11 6.12
C ALA A 74 4.11 -15.96 7.31
N SER A 75 3.28 -15.39 8.17
CA SER A 75 2.72 -16.06 9.35
C SER A 75 1.69 -17.15 9.04
N LYS A 76 1.14 -17.17 7.81
CA LYS A 76 0.13 -18.17 7.42
C LYS A 76 0.73 -19.56 7.32
N ASP A 77 0.00 -20.60 7.74
CA ASP A 77 0.50 -21.98 7.74
C ASP A 77 0.49 -22.65 6.36
N SER A 78 -0.25 -22.10 5.41
CA SER A 78 -0.37 -22.68 4.07
C SER A 78 0.94 -22.55 3.25
N TRP A 79 1.42 -23.69 2.73
CA TRP A 79 2.55 -23.73 1.80
C TRP A 79 2.32 -22.85 0.57
N TYR A 80 1.11 -22.89 0.01
CA TYR A 80 0.74 -22.10 -1.17
C TYR A 80 0.80 -20.60 -0.85
N VAL A 81 0.37 -20.20 0.35
CA VAL A 81 0.48 -18.79 0.76
C VAL A 81 1.94 -18.37 0.87
N ARG A 82 2.78 -19.17 1.52
CA ARG A 82 4.20 -18.84 1.72
C ARG A 82 5.01 -18.78 0.43
N ASN A 83 4.70 -19.64 -0.54
CA ASN A 83 5.52 -19.85 -1.74
C ASN A 83 4.93 -19.27 -3.02
N VAL A 84 3.63 -18.94 -3.06
CA VAL A 84 2.97 -18.37 -4.25
C VAL A 84 2.36 -17.01 -3.93
N VAL A 85 1.43 -16.94 -2.97
CA VAL A 85 0.71 -15.70 -2.66
C VAL A 85 1.66 -14.63 -2.15
N LYS A 86 2.48 -14.96 -1.14
CA LYS A 86 3.41 -14.01 -0.53
C LYS A 86 4.36 -13.41 -1.56
N PRO A 87 5.12 -14.18 -2.37
CA PRO A 87 6.00 -13.57 -3.38
C PRO A 87 5.26 -12.65 -4.35
N LEU A 88 4.08 -13.05 -4.85
CA LEU A 88 3.31 -12.25 -5.80
C LEU A 88 2.80 -10.94 -5.19
N PHE A 89 2.20 -11.00 -4.01
CA PHE A 89 1.61 -9.84 -3.34
C PHE A 89 2.69 -8.92 -2.75
N CYS A 90 3.75 -9.46 -2.15
CA CYS A 90 4.87 -8.65 -1.66
C CYS A 90 5.58 -7.91 -2.78
N THR A 91 5.81 -8.59 -3.92
CA THR A 91 6.45 -7.95 -5.07
C THR A 91 5.56 -6.83 -5.62
N SER A 92 4.24 -7.02 -5.68
CA SER A 92 3.33 -6.00 -6.21
C SER A 92 3.32 -4.74 -5.33
N VAL A 93 3.21 -4.85 -4.00
CA VAL A 93 3.18 -3.69 -3.11
C VAL A 93 4.52 -2.94 -3.09
N VAL A 94 5.65 -3.67 -3.06
CA VAL A 94 6.99 -3.06 -3.07
C VAL A 94 7.27 -2.34 -4.39
N LEU A 95 6.89 -2.94 -5.52
CA LEU A 95 7.02 -2.27 -6.83
C LEU A 95 6.15 -1.03 -6.90
N TYR A 96 4.93 -1.09 -6.35
CA TYR A 96 4.03 0.04 -6.29
C TYR A 96 4.62 1.20 -5.46
N THR A 97 5.16 0.92 -4.27
CA THR A 97 5.84 1.91 -3.43
C THR A 97 6.99 2.58 -4.17
N LYS A 98 7.87 1.79 -4.81
CA LYS A 98 8.98 2.33 -5.59
C LYS A 98 8.53 3.21 -6.76
N TRP A 99 7.43 2.85 -7.43
CA TRP A 99 6.86 3.65 -8.51
C TRP A 99 6.40 5.03 -8.00
N PHE A 100 5.74 5.07 -6.84
CA PHE A 100 5.31 6.31 -6.20
C PHE A 100 6.49 7.19 -5.77
N ASP A 101 7.51 6.59 -5.18
CA ASP A 101 8.71 7.34 -4.75
C ASP A 101 9.46 7.94 -5.94
N HIS A 102 9.56 7.20 -7.05
CA HIS A 102 10.12 7.73 -8.30
C HIS A 102 9.31 8.90 -8.86
N GLY A 103 7.98 8.81 -8.82
CA GLY A 103 7.10 9.91 -9.25
C GLY A 103 7.38 11.20 -8.46
N LYS A 104 7.43 11.11 -7.13
CA LYS A 104 7.76 12.24 -6.25
C LYS A 104 9.16 12.81 -6.54
N ALA A 105 10.15 11.95 -6.80
CA ALA A 105 11.50 12.41 -7.12
C ALA A 105 11.56 13.20 -8.43
N ILE A 106 10.84 12.77 -9.46
CA ILE A 106 10.78 13.47 -10.76
C ILE A 106 10.03 14.80 -10.64
N GLU A 107 8.94 14.85 -9.87
CA GLU A 107 8.19 16.07 -9.57
C GLU A 107 9.05 17.11 -8.85
N ASN A 108 9.75 16.68 -7.79
CA ASN A 108 10.68 17.53 -7.05
C ASN A 108 11.85 18.05 -7.93
N ALA A 109 12.29 17.26 -8.92
CA ALA A 109 13.32 17.67 -9.87
C ALA A 109 12.80 18.68 -10.91
N HIS A 110 11.51 18.67 -11.26
CA HIS A 110 10.90 19.63 -12.19
C HIS A 110 10.52 20.96 -11.52
N HIS A 111 10.32 21.00 -10.20
CA HIS A 111 10.02 22.22 -9.43
C HIS A 111 11.10 22.55 -8.37
N PRO A 112 12.36 22.81 -8.75
CA PRO A 112 13.44 23.07 -7.79
C PRO A 112 13.32 24.41 -7.04
N ALA A 113 12.50 25.35 -7.54
CA ALA A 113 12.45 26.73 -7.05
C ALA A 113 11.55 26.93 -5.82
N GLU A 114 10.55 26.08 -5.58
CA GLU A 114 9.60 26.23 -4.47
C GLU A 114 10.10 25.53 -3.18
N ASN A 115 10.83 24.42 -3.33
CA ASN A 115 11.27 23.60 -2.19
C ASN A 115 12.45 24.22 -1.42
N ARG A 116 13.30 25.01 -2.09
CA ARG A 116 14.45 25.70 -1.45
C ARG A 116 14.00 26.77 -0.44
N THR A 117 12.87 27.44 -0.68
CA THR A 117 12.35 28.48 0.21
C THR A 117 11.76 27.88 1.50
N ARG A 118 11.21 26.66 1.43
CA ARG A 118 10.60 26.00 2.59
C ARG A 118 11.62 25.30 3.49
N GLU A 119 12.67 24.69 2.91
CA GLU A 119 13.77 24.12 3.69
C GLU A 119 14.63 25.19 4.38
N GLN A 120 14.81 26.38 3.79
CA GLN A 120 15.50 27.48 4.48
C GLN A 120 14.67 28.14 5.58
N LEU A 121 13.33 28.07 5.53
CA LEU A 121 12.47 28.66 6.57
C LEU A 121 12.32 27.75 7.81
N GLN A 122 12.64 26.46 7.70
CA GLN A 122 12.48 25.48 8.78
C GLN A 122 13.80 25.19 9.53
N VAL A 123 14.92 25.76 9.08
CA VAL A 123 16.25 25.67 9.71
C VAL A 123 16.72 27.05 10.19
N GLU A 124 15.92 27.73 11.00
CA GLU A 124 16.42 28.80 11.88
C GLU A 124 16.03 28.44 13.32
N PRO A 125 16.93 27.82 14.10
CA PRO A 125 16.72 27.68 15.52
C PRO A 125 16.91 29.03 16.22
N SER A 126 15.92 29.39 17.03
CA SER A 126 15.93 30.49 17.97
C SER A 126 17.15 30.47 18.88
N SER A 127 18.09 31.41 18.74
CA SER A 127 19.02 31.85 19.78
C SER A 127 19.95 32.93 19.22
N VAL A 128 19.69 34.20 19.55
CA VAL A 128 20.64 35.24 20.04
C VAL A 128 19.82 36.53 20.16
N ARG A 129 19.15 36.69 21.30
CA ARG A 129 18.82 38.01 21.86
C ARG A 129 19.24 37.96 23.33
N ASP A 130 20.45 38.42 23.59
CA ASP A 130 20.76 39.34 24.68
C ASP A 130 22.26 39.62 24.70
N VAL A 131 22.64 40.84 25.11
CA VAL A 131 24.02 41.38 25.18
C VAL A 131 24.55 41.79 23.79
N GLU A 132 24.66 43.07 23.39
CA GLU A 132 25.37 44.18 24.04
C GLU A 132 24.98 45.51 23.34
N ARG A 133 24.27 46.40 24.04
CA ARG A 133 24.24 47.84 23.69
C ARG A 133 23.93 48.66 24.95
N ARG A 134 24.88 48.64 25.89
CA ARG A 134 25.05 49.67 26.93
C ARG A 134 26.41 49.51 27.61
N VAL A 135 27.46 50.05 26.99
CA VAL A 135 28.55 50.85 27.60
C VAL A 135 29.06 51.80 26.53
#